data_AF-A0AA49K0P0-F1
#
_entry.id   AF-A0AA49K0P0-F1
#
_cell.length_a   1.000
_cell.length_b   1.000
_cell.length_c   1.000
_cell.angle_alpha   90.00
_cell.angle_beta   90.00
_cell.angle_gamma   90.00
#
_symmetry.space_group_name_H-M   'P 1'
#
loop_
_entity.id
_entity.type
_entity.pdbx_description
1 polymer ?
#
loop_
_entity_poly.entity_id
_entity_poly.type
_entity_poly.pdbx_seq_one_letter_code
_entity_poly.pdbx_strand_id
1 'polypeptide(L)'
;MSRRILAAALLVAAFATAATASILHDLTGRWQLAVVTDNGTGYPVLELKQEGDKVTGTYTSNAMGSRTISGTVYGDTLSFVLSPSGAGEGMVLTYTARIVTADSLNGYVDFAGQGGARFTGTRQR
;
A
#
# COMPACT_ATOMS: atom_id res chain seq x y z
N MET A 1 64.64 4.94 23.42
CA MET A 1 63.82 4.41 22.31
C MET A 1 62.98 3.27 22.87
N SER A 2 61.68 3.28 22.54
CA SER A 2 60.74 2.16 22.69
C SER A 2 60.08 1.95 24.07
N ARG A 3 58.83 2.42 24.21
CA ARG A 3 57.85 1.92 25.17
C ARG A 3 56.72 1.20 24.44
N ARG A 4 56.33 0.08 25.05
CA ARG A 4 55.30 -0.92 24.76
C ARG A 4 53.89 -0.29 24.65
N ILE A 5 52.92 -1.02 24.07
CA ILE A 5 51.74 -1.59 24.77
C ILE A 5 50.75 -2.23 23.76
N LEU A 6 50.04 -3.23 24.27
CA LEU A 6 49.15 -4.21 23.68
C LEU A 6 47.83 -3.69 23.09
N ALA A 7 47.31 -4.49 22.14
CA ALA A 7 45.93 -4.91 21.88
C ALA A 7 44.74 -3.98 22.21
N ALA A 8 43.89 -3.76 21.20
CA ALA A 8 42.45 -3.58 21.41
C ALA A 8 41.67 -4.03 20.16
N ALA A 9 40.90 -5.10 20.31
CA ALA A 9 39.89 -5.52 19.35
C ALA A 9 38.70 -4.57 19.44
N LEU A 10 38.27 -4.00 18.31
CA LEU A 10 37.02 -3.24 18.21
C LEU A 10 36.12 -3.91 17.17
N LEU A 11 35.34 -4.88 17.65
CA LEU A 11 34.18 -5.40 16.91
C LEU A 11 33.13 -4.29 16.90
N VAL A 12 33.06 -3.54 15.80
CA VAL A 12 31.96 -2.61 15.54
C VAL A 12 30.74 -3.47 15.22
N ALA A 13 29.88 -3.71 16.22
CA ALA A 13 28.55 -4.24 16.00
C ALA A 13 27.76 -3.18 15.22
N ALA A 14 27.61 -3.39 13.92
CA ALA A 14 26.67 -2.65 13.10
C ALA A 14 25.24 -3.03 13.54
N PHE A 15 24.73 -2.31 14.55
CA PHE A 15 23.30 -2.28 14.80
C PHE A 15 22.65 -1.60 13.59
N ALA A 16 22.22 -2.41 12.62
CA ALA A 16 21.23 -1.98 11.65
C ALA A 16 19.96 -1.68 12.44
N THR A 17 19.77 -0.42 12.84
CA THR A 17 18.48 0.07 13.29
C THR A 17 17.52 -0.09 12.11
N ALA A 18 16.78 -1.20 12.07
CA ALA A 18 15.60 -1.31 11.24
C ALA A 18 14.70 -0.14 11.68
N ALA A 19 14.63 0.90 10.86
CA ALA A 19 13.69 1.99 11.09
C ALA A 19 12.31 1.35 11.16
N THR A 20 11.73 1.33 12.36
CA THR A 20 10.31 1.01 12.54
C THR A 20 9.56 2.11 11.82
N ALA A 21 9.15 1.83 10.58
CA ALA A 21 8.24 2.70 9.88
C ALA A 21 6.97 2.75 10.72
N SER A 22 6.73 3.87 11.38
CA SER A 22 5.55 4.07 12.19
C SER A 22 4.34 4.07 11.26
N ILE A 23 3.38 3.19 11.51
CA ILE A 23 2.05 3.27 10.89
C ILE A 23 1.46 4.61 11.32
N LEU A 24 1.32 5.55 10.38
CA LEU A 24 0.87 6.91 10.68
C LEU A 24 -0.64 6.99 10.88
N HIS A 25 -1.40 6.17 10.16
CA HIS A 25 -2.85 6.22 10.14
C HIS A 25 -3.46 4.81 10.06
N ASP A 26 -4.56 4.60 10.79
CA ASP A 26 -5.42 3.41 10.62
C ASP A 26 -6.33 3.62 9.41
N LEU A 27 -6.19 2.75 8.41
CA LEU A 27 -6.95 2.79 7.17
C LEU A 27 -8.27 2.02 7.25
N THR A 28 -8.58 1.36 8.37
CA THR A 28 -9.84 0.63 8.57
C THR A 28 -11.04 1.52 8.31
N GLY A 29 -11.97 1.07 7.48
CA GLY A 29 -13.19 1.80 7.13
C GLY A 29 -13.50 1.79 5.63
N ARG A 30 -14.49 2.60 5.26
CA ARG A 30 -14.99 2.69 3.89
C ARG A 30 -14.36 3.85 3.14
N TRP A 31 -13.91 3.60 1.92
CA TRP A 31 -13.21 4.56 1.07
C TRP A 31 -13.85 4.62 -0.32
N GLN A 32 -14.01 5.81 -0.85
CA GLN A 32 -14.38 6.03 -2.24
C GLN A 32 -13.14 6.42 -3.02
N LEU A 33 -12.79 5.66 -4.07
CA LEU A 33 -11.77 6.10 -5.02
C LEU A 33 -12.40 6.89 -6.16
N ALA A 34 -11.57 7.70 -6.82
CA ALA A 34 -11.81 8.27 -8.15
C ALA A 34 -10.62 7.89 -9.05
N VAL A 35 -10.79 6.88 -9.90
CA VAL A 35 -9.77 6.35 -10.81
C VAL A 35 -9.95 7.00 -12.18
N VAL A 36 -8.98 7.79 -12.63
CA VAL A 36 -9.08 8.58 -13.85
C VAL A 36 -8.37 7.87 -15.00
N THR A 37 -9.14 7.45 -16.00
CA THR A 37 -8.65 6.82 -17.24
C THR A 37 -9.03 7.66 -18.46
N ASP A 38 -8.47 7.34 -19.62
CA ASP A 38 -8.84 8.00 -20.89
C ASP A 38 -10.32 7.77 -21.27
N ASN A 39 -10.92 6.68 -20.77
CA ASN A 39 -12.32 6.34 -21.00
C ASN A 39 -13.28 7.00 -19.97
N GLY A 40 -12.75 7.81 -19.06
CA GLY A 40 -13.49 8.48 -17.99
C GLY A 40 -13.08 8.06 -16.59
N THR A 41 -13.82 8.54 -15.60
CA THR A 41 -13.53 8.33 -14.17
C THR A 41 -14.40 7.21 -13.59
N GLY A 42 -13.74 6.18 -13.05
CA GLY A 42 -14.39 5.14 -12.26
C GLY A 42 -14.41 5.49 -10.78
N TYR A 43 -15.48 5.09 -10.08
CA TYR A 43 -15.65 5.36 -8.64
C TYR A 43 -15.80 4.06 -7.83
N PRO A 44 -14.75 3.22 -7.73
CA PRO A 44 -14.84 2.02 -6.91
C PRO A 44 -14.82 2.34 -5.41
N VAL A 45 -15.51 1.52 -4.64
CA VAL A 45 -15.56 1.59 -3.18
C VAL A 45 -14.67 0.50 -2.60
N LEU A 46 -13.89 0.86 -1.57
CA LEU A 46 -13.14 -0.08 -0.75
C LEU A 46 -13.75 -0.16 0.64
N GLU A 47 -13.81 -1.36 1.21
CA GLU A 47 -14.05 -1.58 2.64
C GLU A 47 -12.82 -2.26 3.21
N LEU A 48 -12.01 -1.50 3.95
CA LEU A 48 -10.70 -1.91 4.43
C LEU A 48 -10.74 -2.29 5.91
N LYS A 49 -9.91 -3.27 6.27
CA LYS A 49 -9.54 -3.61 7.64
C LYS A 49 -8.02 -3.66 7.74
N GLN A 50 -7.46 -2.96 8.72
CA GLN A 50 -6.03 -2.93 8.98
C GLN A 50 -5.70 -3.66 10.29
N GLU A 51 -4.67 -4.50 10.25
CA GLU A 51 -4.12 -5.22 11.40
C GLU A 51 -2.59 -5.09 11.35
N GLY A 52 -2.05 -4.12 12.07
CA GLY A 52 -0.64 -3.73 11.96
C GLY A 52 -0.31 -3.28 10.53
N ASP A 53 0.69 -3.89 9.92
CA ASP A 53 1.11 -3.57 8.55
C ASP A 53 0.24 -4.23 7.49
N LYS A 54 -0.67 -5.14 7.85
CA LYS A 54 -1.52 -5.87 6.91
C LYS A 54 -2.84 -5.13 6.68
N VAL A 55 -3.25 -5.03 5.41
CA VAL A 55 -4.56 -4.52 5.02
C VAL A 55 -5.30 -5.60 4.23
N THR A 56 -6.54 -5.86 4.62
CA THR A 56 -7.48 -6.72 3.88
C THR A 56 -8.75 -5.94 3.59
N GLY A 57 -9.59 -6.45 2.69
CA GLY A 57 -10.85 -5.78 2.43
C GLY A 57 -11.59 -6.29 1.21
N THR A 58 -12.58 -5.51 0.80
CA THR A 58 -13.33 -5.71 -0.43
C THR A 58 -13.21 -4.47 -1.33
N TYR A 59 -13.13 -4.71 -2.62
CA TYR A 59 -13.22 -3.72 -3.69
C TYR A 59 -14.54 -3.96 -4.41
N THR A 60 -15.34 -2.91 -4.66
CA THR A 60 -16.57 -3.01 -5.45
C THR A 60 -16.64 -1.92 -6.51
N SER A 61 -16.97 -2.30 -7.73
CA SER A 61 -17.22 -1.35 -8.83
C SER A 61 -18.26 -1.89 -9.81
N ASN A 62 -18.91 -1.00 -10.55
CA ASN A 62 -19.84 -1.40 -11.61
C ASN A 62 -19.13 -2.18 -12.74
N ALA A 63 -17.85 -1.85 -13.03
CA ALA A 63 -17.11 -2.43 -14.15
C ALA A 63 -16.52 -3.81 -13.83
N MET A 64 -16.10 -4.07 -12.59
CA MET A 64 -15.37 -5.28 -12.20
C MET A 64 -16.09 -6.14 -11.15
N GLY A 65 -17.28 -5.71 -10.69
CA GLY A 65 -17.97 -6.35 -9.58
C GLY A 65 -17.20 -6.23 -8.26
N SER A 66 -17.39 -7.23 -7.40
CA SER A 66 -16.73 -7.34 -6.09
C SER A 66 -15.48 -8.23 -6.16
N ARG A 67 -14.38 -7.80 -5.54
CA ARG A 67 -13.08 -8.51 -5.48
C ARG A 67 -12.47 -8.36 -4.09
N THR A 68 -11.66 -9.33 -3.68
CA THR A 68 -10.95 -9.26 -2.39
C THR A 68 -9.68 -8.43 -2.52
N ILE A 69 -9.39 -7.65 -1.49
CA ILE A 69 -8.17 -6.85 -1.34
C ILE A 69 -7.20 -7.58 -0.41
N SER A 70 -5.94 -7.66 -0.83
CA SER A 70 -4.81 -8.03 0.04
C SER A 70 -3.70 -7.01 -0.14
N GLY A 71 -3.23 -6.41 0.95
CA GLY A 71 -2.26 -5.33 0.89
C GLY A 71 -1.47 -5.14 2.18
N THR A 72 -0.61 -4.14 2.15
CA THR A 72 0.25 -3.73 3.25
C THR A 72 0.36 -2.22 3.36
N VAL A 73 0.68 -1.74 4.56
CA VAL A 73 1.07 -0.36 4.84
C VAL A 73 2.51 -0.36 5.33
N TYR A 74 3.31 0.55 4.78
CA TYR A 74 4.66 0.84 5.26
C TYR A 74 4.87 2.36 5.27
N GLY A 75 5.03 2.94 6.46
CA GLY A 75 5.12 4.39 6.63
C GLY A 75 3.85 5.11 6.15
N ASP A 76 3.98 5.96 5.14
CA ASP A 76 2.88 6.69 4.50
C ASP A 76 2.39 6.04 3.19
N THR A 77 2.78 4.80 2.92
CA THR A 77 2.45 4.11 1.66
C THR A 77 1.54 2.91 1.92
N LEU A 78 0.40 2.89 1.23
CA LEU A 78 -0.49 1.75 1.09
C LEU A 78 -0.22 1.06 -0.26
N SER A 79 -0.03 -0.26 -0.25
CA SER A 79 0.03 -1.08 -1.46
C SER A 79 -0.95 -2.24 -1.35
N PHE A 80 -1.76 -2.49 -2.38
CA PHE A 80 -2.68 -3.63 -2.38
C PHE A 80 -2.95 -4.18 -3.77
N VAL A 81 -3.36 -5.44 -3.82
CA VAL A 81 -3.79 -6.12 -5.04
C VAL A 81 -5.23 -6.58 -4.95
N LEU A 82 -5.89 -6.70 -6.10
CA LEU A 82 -7.20 -7.31 -6.22
C LEU A 82 -7.08 -8.78 -6.63
N SER A 83 -7.80 -9.67 -5.95
CA SER A 83 -7.88 -11.09 -6.33
C SER A 83 -8.41 -11.24 -7.76
N PRO A 84 -7.88 -12.14 -8.61
CA PRO A 84 -8.44 -12.40 -9.95
C PRO A 84 -9.96 -12.59 -9.93
N SER A 85 -10.65 -12.11 -10.97
CA SER A 85 -12.10 -12.36 -11.13
C SER A 85 -12.35 -13.81 -11.58
N GLY A 86 -13.32 -14.51 -10.98
CA GLY A 86 -13.75 -15.83 -11.45
C GLY A 86 -12.70 -16.94 -11.28
N ALA A 87 -12.67 -17.90 -12.22
CA ALA A 87 -11.92 -19.17 -12.19
C ALA A 87 -10.36 -19.05 -12.25
N GLY A 88 -9.79 -17.92 -11.81
CA GLY A 88 -8.36 -17.76 -11.59
C GLY A 88 -7.56 -17.03 -12.69
N GLU A 89 -8.14 -16.77 -13.86
CA GLU A 89 -7.45 -16.15 -15.01
C GLU A 89 -7.71 -14.63 -15.17
N GLY A 90 -7.85 -13.91 -14.05
CA GLY A 90 -8.08 -12.46 -14.06
C GLY A 90 -6.78 -11.65 -13.94
N MET A 91 -6.72 -10.50 -14.61
CA MET A 91 -5.63 -9.54 -14.47
C MET A 91 -5.48 -9.07 -13.01
N VAL A 92 -4.25 -9.16 -12.49
CA VAL A 92 -3.91 -8.66 -11.16
C VAL A 92 -3.69 -7.16 -11.28
N LEU A 93 -4.57 -6.39 -10.63
CA LEU A 93 -4.40 -4.94 -10.52
C LEU A 93 -3.63 -4.62 -9.26
N THR A 94 -2.57 -3.82 -9.40
CA THR A 94 -1.74 -3.38 -8.26
C THR A 94 -1.98 -1.90 -8.01
N TYR A 95 -2.43 -1.57 -6.82
CA TYR A 95 -2.68 -0.21 -6.37
C TYR A 95 -1.57 0.21 -5.42
N THR A 96 -1.01 1.39 -5.63
CA THR A 96 -0.08 2.02 -4.68
C THR A 96 -0.53 3.45 -4.42
N ALA A 97 -0.71 3.81 -3.16
CA ALA A 97 -1.14 5.12 -2.73
C ALA A 97 -0.26 5.67 -1.62
N ARG A 98 0.00 6.98 -1.69
CA ARG A 98 0.46 7.75 -0.55
C ARG A 98 -0.74 8.16 0.31
N ILE A 99 -0.62 7.96 1.61
CA ILE A 99 -1.55 8.43 2.62
C ILE A 99 -1.23 9.91 2.88
N VAL A 100 -2.12 10.79 2.43
CA VAL A 100 -1.91 12.26 2.51
C VAL A 100 -2.40 12.78 3.86
N THR A 101 -3.55 12.27 4.31
CA THR A 101 -4.13 12.50 5.64
C THR A 101 -4.83 11.22 6.10
N ALA A 102 -5.39 11.21 7.31
CA ALA A 102 -6.20 10.10 7.80
C ALA A 102 -7.42 9.76 6.91
N ASP A 103 -7.85 10.69 6.06
CA ASP A 103 -9.06 10.59 5.23
C ASP A 103 -8.79 10.75 3.73
N SER A 104 -7.53 10.85 3.30
CA SER A 104 -7.18 11.13 1.90
C SER A 104 -5.99 10.31 1.39
N LEU A 105 -6.15 9.74 0.20
CA LEU A 105 -5.16 8.97 -0.54
C LEU A 105 -4.87 9.63 -1.91
N ASN A 106 -3.64 9.52 -2.37
CA ASN A 106 -3.25 9.84 -3.74
C ASN A 106 -2.38 8.72 -4.31
N GLY A 107 -2.79 8.11 -5.41
CA GLY A 107 -2.20 6.86 -5.87
C GLY A 107 -2.23 6.63 -7.37
N TYR A 108 -1.67 5.48 -7.75
CA TYR A 108 -1.65 4.96 -9.11
C TYR A 108 -2.02 3.48 -9.09
N VAL A 109 -2.83 3.05 -10.06
CA VAL A 109 -3.09 1.65 -10.33
C VAL A 109 -2.32 1.22 -11.56
N ASP A 110 -1.57 0.12 -11.45
CA ASP A 110 -0.93 -0.57 -12.56
C ASP A 110 -1.84 -1.70 -13.07
N PHE A 111 -2.04 -1.73 -14.38
CA PHE A 111 -2.85 -2.73 -15.09
C PHE A 111 -1.97 -3.88 -15.60
N ALA A 112 -1.19 -4.48 -14.69
CA ALA A 112 -0.24 -5.55 -14.98
C ALA A 112 0.74 -5.20 -16.12
N GLY A 113 1.28 -3.99 -16.11
CA GLY A 113 2.21 -3.49 -17.13
C GLY A 113 1.60 -3.08 -18.47
N GLN A 114 0.27 -3.16 -18.64
CA GLN A 114 -0.42 -2.69 -19.86
C GLN A 114 -0.75 -1.19 -19.83
N GLY A 115 -0.25 -0.48 -18.81
CA GLY A 115 -0.57 0.91 -18.52
C GLY A 115 -1.11 1.06 -17.10
N GLY A 116 -1.77 2.17 -16.84
CA GLY A 116 -2.34 2.44 -15.52
C GLY A 116 -3.05 3.78 -15.44
N ALA A 117 -3.49 4.12 -14.24
CA ALA A 117 -4.33 5.29 -14.01
C ALA A 117 -4.01 5.93 -12.65
N ARG A 118 -4.07 7.27 -12.60
CA ARG A 118 -4.03 8.01 -11.34
C ARG A 118 -5.36 7.85 -10.63
N PHE A 119 -5.32 7.82 -9.30
CA PHE A 119 -6.51 7.88 -8.49
C PHE A 119 -6.32 8.73 -7.24
N THR A 120 -7.43 9.26 -6.75
CA THR A 120 -7.55 9.76 -5.37
C THR A 120 -8.47 8.84 -4.59
N GLY A 121 -8.34 8.86 -3.26
CA GLY A 121 -9.24 8.17 -2.35
C GLY A 121 -9.67 9.09 -1.23
N THR A 122 -10.95 9.01 -0.86
CA THR A 122 -11.53 9.78 0.25
C THR A 122 -12.27 8.84 1.18
N ARG A 123 -12.01 8.95 2.48
CA ARG A 123 -12.76 8.20 3.49
C ARG A 123 -14.22 8.67 3.52
N GLN A 124 -15.14 7.72 3.54
CA GLN A 124 -16.55 8.02 3.72
C GLN A 124 -16.89 8.08 5.21
N ARG A 125 -17.64 9.13 5.59
CA ARG A 125 -18.12 9.35 6.95
C ARG A 125 -19.47 8.68 7.18
#